data_AF-A0A812JNX5-F1
#
_entry.id   AF-A0A812JNX5-F1
#
_cell.length_a   1.000
_cell.length_b   1.000
_cell.length_c   1.000
_cell.angle_alpha   90.00
_cell.angle_beta   90.00
_cell.angle_gamma   90.00
#
_symmetry.space_group_name_H-M   'P 1'
#
loop_
_entity.id
_entity.type
_entity.pdbx_description
1 polymer ?
#
loop_
_entity_poly.entity_id
_entity_poly.type
_entity_poly.pdbx_seq_one_letter_code
_entity_poly.pdbx_strand_id
1 'polypeptide(L)'
;MFELHAEDLAFVECTPRFPAQERLEQAFGSLAHVFSWNDGPEFHGWPHRRTRVLAVVVNKATVDWLGPTSLLDLQKDYSERFHRQTVVSGEMLMLAPDEERVEEMTALAHARKNNVQISEMSEIVRSGNLQKLSSLVLPAGGVRRLRDWQQVFEAKIAKPDARKPRAFLCDVDHNPSTKGPAEGEVWPTQLTHGSIIAFKRDEDGQTTWKMATSLEHMGALGWRMYGESDVFPVCKMRDVISKLELTPQQVKMLAGNSMHLRTQMAFMWYALGHCALKQKKFGPEHVSFQRVSTFEKFEDSQ
;
A
#
# COMPACT_ATOMS: atom_id res chain seq x y z
N MET A 1 -9.62 -9.98 -21.16
CA MET A 1 -10.79 -10.67 -21.75
C MET A 1 -10.82 -12.01 -21.05
N PHE A 2 -11.81 -12.26 -20.20
CA PHE A 2 -11.91 -13.51 -19.43
C PHE A 2 -12.34 -14.62 -20.38
N GLU A 3 -11.44 -15.52 -20.73
CA GLU A 3 -11.78 -16.68 -21.56
C GLU A 3 -12.47 -17.71 -20.67
N LEU A 4 -13.80 -17.71 -20.71
CA LEU A 4 -14.72 -18.52 -19.89
C LEU A 4 -14.48 -20.04 -19.87
N HIS A 5 -13.59 -20.53 -20.73
CA HIS A 5 -13.19 -21.94 -20.78
C HIS A 5 -11.72 -22.19 -20.40
N ALA A 6 -10.94 -21.12 -20.19
CA ALA A 6 -9.52 -21.19 -19.84
C ALA A 6 -9.26 -20.77 -18.39
N GLU A 7 -10.07 -19.86 -17.83
CA GLU A 7 -9.82 -19.27 -16.51
C GLU A 7 -10.83 -19.74 -15.45
N ASP A 8 -10.31 -20.22 -14.32
CA ASP A 8 -11.11 -20.66 -13.16
C ASP A 8 -11.53 -19.48 -12.27
N LEU A 9 -10.62 -18.52 -12.11
CA LEU A 9 -10.83 -17.29 -11.34
C LEU A 9 -10.21 -16.10 -12.06
N ALA A 10 -10.83 -14.93 -11.92
CA ALA A 10 -10.20 -13.66 -12.23
C ALA A 10 -10.36 -12.69 -11.05
N PHE A 11 -9.30 -11.92 -10.81
CA PHE A 11 -9.26 -10.89 -9.79
C PHE A 11 -9.15 -9.53 -10.46
N VAL A 12 -9.93 -8.56 -9.99
CA VAL A 12 -9.96 -7.20 -10.49
C VAL A 12 -9.76 -6.24 -9.33
N GLU A 13 -8.93 -5.23 -9.54
CA GLU A 13 -8.74 -4.11 -8.62
C GLU A 13 -9.00 -2.81 -9.40
N CYS A 14 -9.72 -1.87 -8.79
CA CYS A 14 -9.94 -0.57 -9.40
C CYS A 14 -10.19 0.52 -8.34
N THR A 15 -10.32 1.76 -8.80
CA THR A 15 -10.68 2.89 -7.94
C THR A 15 -12.04 2.66 -7.25
N PRO A 16 -12.27 3.15 -6.00
CA PRO A 16 -13.46 2.83 -5.21
C PRO A 16 -14.82 3.21 -5.80
N ARG A 17 -14.83 4.06 -6.84
CA ARG A 17 -16.06 4.51 -7.52
C ARG A 17 -16.38 3.69 -8.77
N PHE A 18 -15.49 2.79 -9.17
CA PHE A 18 -15.74 1.91 -10.30
C PHE A 18 -16.84 0.91 -9.92
N PRO A 19 -17.94 0.79 -10.69
CA PRO A 19 -19.06 -0.10 -10.36
C PRO A 19 -18.72 -1.55 -10.75
N ALA A 20 -17.74 -2.14 -10.06
CA ALA A 20 -17.21 -3.47 -10.38
C ALA A 20 -18.31 -4.55 -10.36
N GLN A 21 -19.16 -4.57 -9.32
CA GLN A 21 -20.24 -5.55 -9.17
C GLN A 21 -21.14 -5.57 -10.41
N GLU A 22 -21.80 -4.45 -10.69
CA GLU A 22 -22.77 -4.32 -11.78
C GLU A 22 -22.15 -4.68 -13.14
N ARG A 23 -20.94 -4.15 -13.43
CA ARG A 23 -20.26 -4.38 -14.71
C ARG A 23 -19.87 -5.84 -14.91
N LEU A 24 -19.35 -6.48 -13.86
CA LEU A 24 -18.93 -7.88 -13.93
C LEU A 24 -20.12 -8.84 -13.89
N GLU A 25 -21.18 -8.54 -13.15
CA GLU A 25 -22.43 -9.32 -13.16
C GLU A 25 -23.13 -9.24 -14.52
N GLN A 26 -23.20 -8.06 -15.13
CA GLN A 26 -23.76 -7.89 -16.47
C GLN A 26 -23.00 -8.75 -17.49
N ALA A 27 -21.68 -8.83 -17.38
CA ALA A 27 -20.84 -9.58 -18.30
C ALA A 27 -20.81 -11.09 -18.01
N PHE A 28 -20.81 -11.50 -16.74
CA PHE A 28 -20.48 -12.87 -16.33
C PHE A 28 -21.49 -13.52 -15.37
N GLY A 29 -22.52 -12.83 -14.89
CA GLY A 29 -23.36 -13.29 -13.77
C GLY A 29 -24.08 -14.63 -14.00
N SER A 30 -24.43 -14.95 -15.26
CA SER A 30 -25.00 -16.26 -15.61
C SER A 30 -23.97 -17.39 -15.60
N LEU A 31 -22.69 -17.08 -15.78
CA LEU A 31 -21.60 -18.04 -15.99
C LEU A 31 -20.64 -18.14 -14.79
N ALA A 32 -20.63 -17.14 -13.92
CA ALA A 32 -19.72 -17.01 -12.81
C ALA A 32 -20.44 -16.54 -11.54
N HIS A 33 -19.84 -16.81 -10.39
CA HIS A 33 -20.11 -16.03 -9.19
C HIS A 33 -19.27 -14.75 -9.25
N VAL A 34 -19.88 -13.61 -8.95
CA VAL A 34 -19.22 -12.30 -9.00
C VAL A 34 -19.40 -11.65 -7.64
N PHE A 35 -18.30 -11.24 -7.02
CA PHE A 35 -18.31 -10.53 -5.75
C PHE A 35 -17.36 -9.36 -5.81
N SER A 36 -17.75 -8.23 -5.23
CA SER A 36 -16.89 -7.05 -5.14
C SER A 36 -17.24 -6.15 -3.96
N TRP A 37 -16.22 -5.55 -3.36
CA TRP A 37 -16.38 -4.58 -2.28
C TRP A 37 -15.18 -3.64 -2.18
N ASN A 38 -15.34 -2.56 -1.41
CA ASN A 38 -14.25 -1.64 -1.13
C ASN A 38 -13.41 -2.14 0.05
N ASP A 39 -12.10 -2.18 -0.14
CA ASP A 39 -11.13 -2.61 0.86
C ASP A 39 -9.82 -1.84 0.70
N GLY A 40 -8.94 -1.89 1.69
CA GLY A 40 -7.73 -1.07 1.72
C GLY A 40 -6.74 -1.45 2.82
N PRO A 41 -5.45 -1.09 2.65
CA PRO A 41 -4.40 -1.39 3.62
C PRO A 41 -4.72 -0.97 5.05
N GLU A 42 -5.41 0.17 5.21
CA GLU A 42 -5.80 0.73 6.49
C GLU A 42 -6.66 -0.23 7.34
N PHE A 43 -7.41 -1.14 6.70
CA PHE A 43 -8.24 -2.14 7.37
C PHE A 43 -7.45 -3.39 7.75
N HIS A 44 -6.24 -3.60 7.21
CA HIS A 44 -5.39 -4.76 7.52
C HIS A 44 -4.29 -4.43 8.51
N GLY A 45 -4.39 -3.32 9.24
CA GLY A 45 -3.33 -2.90 10.16
C GLY A 45 -2.09 -2.36 9.46
N TRP A 46 -2.20 -1.90 8.20
CA TRP A 46 -1.11 -1.30 7.44
C TRP A 46 -1.29 0.22 7.36
N PRO A 47 -0.28 1.04 7.69
CA PRO A 47 -0.47 2.48 7.84
C PRO A 47 -0.39 3.22 6.51
N HIS A 48 -1.26 2.86 5.56
CA HIS A 48 -1.42 3.50 4.26
C HIS A 48 -2.91 3.62 3.96
N ARG A 49 -3.31 4.75 3.40
CA ARG A 49 -4.67 4.95 2.87
C ARG A 49 -4.67 4.64 1.39
N ARG A 50 -5.27 3.51 1.00
CA ARG A 50 -5.39 3.15 -0.42
C ARG A 50 -6.60 2.27 -0.64
N THR A 51 -7.78 2.77 -0.26
CA THR A 51 -9.03 2.08 -0.56
C THR A 51 -9.17 1.86 -2.06
N ARG A 52 -9.59 0.67 -2.46
CA ARG A 52 -9.88 0.22 -3.83
C ARG A 52 -11.11 -0.67 -3.83
N VAL A 53 -11.79 -0.77 -4.97
CA VAL A 53 -12.76 -1.85 -5.17
C VAL A 53 -11.99 -3.09 -5.61
N LEU A 54 -12.17 -4.17 -4.86
CA LEU A 54 -11.65 -5.49 -5.19
C LEU A 54 -12.82 -6.33 -5.69
N ALA A 55 -12.60 -7.12 -6.73
CA ALA A 55 -13.60 -8.04 -7.24
C ALA A 55 -12.98 -9.39 -7.62
N VAL A 56 -13.79 -10.43 -7.51
CA VAL A 56 -13.48 -11.76 -7.97
C VAL A 56 -14.60 -12.29 -8.86
N VAL A 57 -14.22 -12.95 -9.94
CA VAL A 57 -15.09 -13.69 -10.85
C VAL A 57 -14.70 -15.16 -10.74
N VAL A 58 -15.63 -16.02 -10.33
CA VAL A 58 -15.40 -17.44 -10.09
C VAL A 58 -16.22 -18.26 -11.08
N ASN A 59 -15.56 -19.03 -11.93
CA ASN A 59 -16.19 -19.77 -13.02
C ASN A 59 -17.08 -20.92 -12.49
N LYS A 60 -18.40 -20.85 -12.70
CA LYS A 60 -19.34 -21.88 -12.23
C LYS A 60 -19.17 -23.22 -12.94
N ALA A 61 -18.52 -23.26 -14.11
CA ALA A 61 -18.34 -24.51 -14.84
C ALA A 61 -17.22 -25.37 -14.25
N THR A 62 -16.18 -24.76 -13.68
CA THR A 62 -14.96 -25.44 -13.23
C THR A 62 -14.71 -25.34 -11.72
N VAL A 63 -15.37 -24.41 -11.03
CA VAL A 63 -15.17 -24.15 -9.60
C VAL A 63 -16.50 -24.14 -8.86
N ASP A 64 -16.52 -24.77 -7.68
CA ASP A 64 -17.58 -24.62 -6.69
C ASP A 64 -17.18 -23.54 -5.67
N TRP A 65 -18.07 -22.58 -5.45
CA TRP A 65 -17.95 -21.59 -4.37
C TRP A 65 -18.55 -22.14 -3.08
N LEU A 66 -17.74 -22.24 -2.04
CA LEU A 66 -18.10 -22.82 -0.73
C LEU A 66 -18.29 -21.75 0.36
N GLY A 67 -18.11 -20.47 0.04
CA GLY A 67 -18.26 -19.37 0.99
C GLY A 67 -19.69 -18.81 1.04
N PRO A 68 -19.90 -17.74 1.83
CA PRO A 68 -21.18 -17.03 1.85
C PRO A 68 -21.56 -16.51 0.45
N THR A 69 -22.86 -16.43 0.15
CA THR A 69 -23.33 -15.99 -1.18
C THR A 69 -23.92 -14.59 -1.19
N SER A 70 -24.28 -14.04 -0.03
CA SER A 70 -24.71 -12.65 0.09
C SER A 70 -23.49 -11.74 0.22
N LEU A 71 -23.53 -10.56 -0.40
CA LEU A 71 -22.42 -9.62 -0.34
C LEU A 71 -22.14 -9.14 1.10
N LEU A 72 -23.19 -8.99 1.91
CA LEU A 72 -23.06 -8.56 3.30
C LEU A 72 -22.34 -9.62 4.16
N ASP A 73 -22.74 -10.90 4.03
CA ASP A 73 -22.12 -11.98 4.80
C ASP A 73 -20.67 -12.22 4.36
N LEU A 74 -20.39 -12.08 3.06
CA LEU A 74 -19.03 -12.13 2.50
C LEU A 74 -18.12 -11.06 3.13
N GLN A 75 -18.56 -9.81 3.14
CA GLN A 75 -17.80 -8.71 3.72
C GLN A 75 -17.55 -8.93 5.21
N LYS A 76 -18.56 -9.43 5.92
CA LYS A 76 -18.46 -9.74 7.35
C LYS A 76 -17.43 -10.85 7.60
N ASP A 77 -17.57 -12.02 6.96
CA ASP A 77 -16.64 -13.14 7.14
C ASP A 77 -15.20 -12.77 6.72
N TYR A 78 -15.04 -12.01 5.63
CA TYR A 78 -13.74 -11.46 5.24
C TYR A 78 -13.13 -10.56 6.31
N SER A 79 -13.92 -9.61 6.83
CA SER A 79 -13.46 -8.66 7.83
C SER A 79 -13.03 -9.33 9.13
N GLU A 80 -13.79 -10.33 9.59
CA GLU A 80 -13.48 -11.09 10.81
C GLU A 80 -12.13 -11.83 10.68
N ARG A 81 -11.82 -12.35 9.49
CA ARG A 81 -10.57 -13.08 9.23
C ARG A 81 -9.37 -12.17 9.05
N PHE A 82 -9.51 -11.11 8.25
CA PHE A 82 -8.36 -10.35 7.73
C PHE A 82 -8.23 -8.91 8.25
N HIS A 83 -9.29 -8.30 8.79
CA HIS A 83 -9.17 -6.92 9.27
C HIS A 83 -8.42 -6.86 10.59
N ARG A 84 -7.51 -5.90 10.70
CA ARG A 84 -6.70 -5.63 11.90
C ARG A 84 -6.63 -4.13 12.12
N GLN A 85 -6.61 -3.72 13.37
CA GLN A 85 -6.45 -2.32 13.72
C GLN A 85 -5.06 -1.82 13.32
N THR A 86 -4.99 -0.68 12.64
CA THR A 86 -3.74 0.02 12.37
C THR A 86 -3.29 0.77 13.63
N VAL A 87 -2.28 0.23 14.31
CA VAL A 87 -1.76 0.75 15.59
C VAL A 87 -0.44 1.50 15.42
N VAL A 88 -0.05 1.83 14.20
CA VAL A 88 1.24 2.44 13.84
C VAL A 88 1.02 3.56 12.82
N SER A 89 1.95 4.51 12.73
CA SER A 89 1.89 5.61 11.75
C SER A 89 2.66 5.27 10.47
N GLY A 90 2.32 5.90 9.36
CA GLY A 90 2.95 5.67 8.05
C GLY A 90 4.43 6.03 8.04
N GLU A 91 4.87 6.92 8.94
CA GLU A 91 6.28 7.26 9.12
C GLU A 91 7.14 6.02 9.44
N MET A 92 6.58 4.98 10.05
CA MET A 92 7.32 3.75 10.35
C MET A 92 7.85 3.05 9.08
N LEU A 93 7.28 3.37 7.93
CA LEU A 93 7.68 2.83 6.63
C LEU A 93 8.85 3.60 6.02
N MET A 94 9.21 4.75 6.62
CA MET A 94 10.36 5.55 6.22
C MET A 94 11.64 5.00 6.86
N LEU A 95 12.09 3.84 6.38
CA LEU A 95 13.17 3.05 6.95
C LEU A 95 14.51 3.15 6.19
N ALA A 96 14.60 3.96 5.13
CA ALA A 96 15.85 4.09 4.37
C ALA A 96 16.96 4.66 5.27
N PRO A 97 18.20 4.15 5.18
CA PRO A 97 19.36 4.76 5.83
C PRO A 97 19.55 6.21 5.39
N ASP A 98 20.25 7.00 6.21
CA ASP A 98 20.47 8.41 5.89
C ASP A 98 21.39 8.60 4.69
N GLU A 99 22.33 7.69 4.46
CA GLU A 99 23.21 7.70 3.29
C GLU A 99 22.39 7.59 2.00
N GLU A 100 21.50 6.60 1.92
CA GLU A 100 20.63 6.38 0.75
C GLU A 100 19.66 7.56 0.55
N ARG A 101 19.17 8.15 1.64
CA ARG A 101 18.33 9.35 1.60
C ARG A 101 19.10 10.55 1.07
N VAL A 102 20.33 10.78 1.51
CA VAL A 102 21.20 11.86 1.04
C VAL A 102 21.51 11.70 -0.45
N GLU A 103 21.80 10.48 -0.91
CA GLU A 103 22.00 10.18 -2.33
C GLU A 103 20.76 10.52 -3.16
N GLU A 104 19.57 10.06 -2.73
CA GLU A 104 18.33 10.34 -3.47
C GLU A 104 18.01 11.84 -3.47
N MET A 105 18.14 12.54 -2.34
CA MET A 105 17.90 13.99 -2.28
C MET A 105 18.88 14.78 -3.15
N THR A 106 20.13 14.33 -3.25
CA THR A 106 21.13 14.91 -4.17
C THR A 106 20.70 14.71 -5.62
N ALA A 107 20.29 13.50 -5.99
CA ALA A 107 19.80 13.19 -7.33
C ALA A 107 18.57 14.03 -7.70
N LEU A 108 17.62 14.21 -6.77
CA LEU A 108 16.45 15.08 -6.95
C LEU A 108 16.83 16.55 -7.14
N ALA A 109 17.81 17.05 -6.37
CA ALA A 109 18.32 18.41 -6.52
C ALA A 109 18.99 18.61 -7.90
N HIS A 110 19.80 17.65 -8.35
CA HIS A 110 20.46 17.70 -9.67
C HIS A 110 19.45 17.64 -10.82
N ALA A 111 18.41 16.81 -10.69
CA ALA A 111 17.30 16.76 -11.67
C ALA A 111 16.62 18.12 -11.82
N ARG A 112 16.58 18.91 -10.74
CA ARG A 112 16.08 20.29 -10.71
C ARG A 112 17.13 21.35 -11.09
N LYS A 113 18.30 20.94 -11.58
CA LYS A 113 19.41 21.83 -11.96
C LYS A 113 20.02 22.61 -10.80
N ASN A 114 19.88 22.10 -9.57
CA ASN A 114 20.59 22.61 -8.41
C ASN A 114 21.88 21.81 -8.24
N ASN A 115 23.03 22.47 -8.37
CA ASN A 115 24.34 21.85 -8.20
C ASN A 115 24.71 21.82 -6.71
N VAL A 116 24.32 20.75 -6.04
CA VAL A 116 24.65 20.50 -4.61
C VAL A 116 25.60 19.31 -4.51
N GLN A 117 26.61 19.40 -3.65
CA GLN A 117 27.51 18.28 -3.37
C GLN A 117 26.89 17.33 -2.34
N ILE A 118 27.24 16.04 -2.40
CA ILE A 118 26.74 15.04 -1.44
C ILE A 118 27.05 15.45 0.01
N SER A 119 28.24 16.01 0.28
CA SER A 119 28.61 16.48 1.61
C SER A 119 27.75 17.65 2.10
N GLU A 120 27.40 18.59 1.21
CA GLU A 120 26.46 19.68 1.53
C GLU A 120 25.05 19.12 1.81
N MET A 121 24.57 18.18 0.99
CA MET A 121 23.27 17.53 1.21
C MET A 121 23.23 16.76 2.53
N SER A 122 24.30 16.03 2.84
CA SER A 122 24.44 15.31 4.12
C SER A 122 24.31 16.27 5.30
N GLU A 123 24.91 17.46 5.23
CA GLU A 123 24.80 18.44 6.30
C GLU A 123 23.39 19.02 6.43
N ILE A 124 22.72 19.27 5.30
CA ILE A 124 21.34 19.76 5.28
C ILE A 124 20.39 18.74 5.93
N VAL A 125 20.55 17.45 5.61
CA VAL A 125 19.75 16.37 6.19
C VAL A 125 20.05 16.22 7.68
N ARG A 126 21.32 16.15 8.06
CA ARG A 126 21.78 15.99 9.46
C ARG A 126 21.35 17.14 10.36
N SER A 127 21.44 18.37 9.88
CA SER A 127 21.03 19.57 10.62
C SER A 127 19.51 19.78 10.67
N GLY A 128 18.73 18.95 9.96
CA GLY A 128 17.28 19.10 9.88
C GLY A 128 16.83 20.39 9.19
N ASN A 129 17.65 20.97 8.29
CA ASN A 129 17.32 22.23 7.62
C ASN A 129 16.31 22.04 6.47
N LEU A 130 15.03 21.87 6.85
CA LEU A 130 13.93 21.62 5.91
C LEU A 130 13.78 22.74 4.86
N GLN A 131 14.02 23.98 5.26
CA GLN A 131 13.88 25.12 4.34
C GLN A 131 14.91 25.04 3.20
N LYS A 132 16.18 24.76 3.53
CA LYS A 132 17.22 24.57 2.54
C LYS A 132 16.96 23.33 1.70
N LEU A 133 16.64 22.19 2.32
CA LEU A 133 16.34 20.95 1.59
C LEU A 133 15.21 21.16 0.58
N SER A 134 14.05 21.64 1.04
CA SER A 134 12.87 21.82 0.20
C SER A 134 13.13 22.75 -0.98
N SER A 135 13.92 23.81 -0.80
CA SER A 135 14.31 24.71 -1.90
C SER A 135 15.12 24.00 -3.00
N LEU A 136 15.92 23.00 -2.63
CA LEU A 136 16.75 22.22 -3.54
C LEU A 136 15.95 21.11 -4.24
N VAL A 137 15.07 20.41 -3.53
CA VAL A 137 14.45 19.17 -4.04
C VAL A 137 13.00 19.32 -4.51
N LEU A 138 12.27 20.37 -4.10
CA LEU A 138 10.86 20.57 -4.47
C LEU A 138 10.66 21.71 -5.47
N PRO A 139 9.71 21.60 -6.42
CA PRO A 139 9.27 22.74 -7.24
C PRO A 139 8.80 23.90 -6.36
N ALA A 140 8.85 25.13 -6.88
CA ALA A 140 8.45 26.32 -6.11
C ALA A 140 7.03 26.19 -5.52
N GLY A 141 6.10 25.59 -6.27
CA GLY A 141 4.77 25.26 -5.77
C GLY A 141 4.76 24.25 -4.62
N GLY A 142 5.65 23.24 -4.66
CA GLY A 142 5.85 22.28 -3.58
C GLY A 142 6.43 22.93 -2.32
N VAL A 143 7.41 23.83 -2.46
CA VAL A 143 7.96 24.61 -1.33
C VAL A 143 6.86 25.43 -0.65
N ARG A 144 5.98 26.07 -1.42
CA ARG A 144 4.83 26.79 -0.86
C ARG A 144 3.88 25.84 -0.12
N ARG A 145 3.44 24.75 -0.77
CA ARG A 145 2.52 23.77 -0.17
C ARG A 145 3.10 23.11 1.08
N LEU A 146 4.41 22.92 1.15
CA LEU A 146 5.09 22.43 2.36
C LEU A 146 4.88 23.37 3.54
N ARG A 147 5.03 24.69 3.35
CA ARG A 147 4.76 25.67 4.41
C ARG A 147 3.31 25.66 4.83
N ASP A 148 2.39 25.55 3.88
CA ASP A 148 0.96 25.46 4.16
C ASP A 148 0.66 24.19 5.00
N TRP A 149 1.30 23.05 4.67
CA TRP A 149 1.19 21.82 5.46
C TRP A 149 1.79 21.94 6.86
N GLN A 150 2.93 22.62 7.02
CA GLN A 150 3.51 22.90 8.33
C GLN A 150 2.52 23.68 9.21
N GLN A 151 1.87 24.71 8.66
CA GLN A 151 0.85 25.47 9.39
C GLN A 151 -0.33 24.60 9.82
N VAL A 152 -0.78 23.67 8.96
CA VAL A 152 -1.83 22.71 9.31
C VAL A 152 -1.38 21.78 10.43
N PHE A 153 -0.15 21.28 10.39
CA PHE A 153 0.40 20.43 11.46
C PHE A 153 0.45 21.19 12.79
N GLU A 154 1.03 22.39 12.80
CA GLU A 154 1.13 23.26 13.97
C GLU A 154 -0.24 23.59 14.56
N ALA A 155 -1.22 23.93 13.71
CA ALA A 155 -2.59 24.19 14.14
C ALA A 155 -3.29 22.94 14.71
N LYS A 156 -2.94 21.72 14.27
CA LYS A 156 -3.50 20.48 14.81
C LYS A 156 -2.93 20.15 16.18
N ILE A 157 -1.62 20.32 16.39
CA ILE A 157 -0.98 20.02 17.68
C ILE A 157 -1.22 21.09 18.75
N ALA A 158 -1.51 22.34 18.35
CA ALA A 158 -1.81 23.43 19.27
C ALA A 158 -3.20 23.32 19.91
N LYS A 159 -4.09 22.44 19.41
CA LYS A 159 -5.43 22.23 19.97
C LYS A 159 -5.33 21.45 21.31
N PRO A 160 -5.74 22.03 22.45
CA PRO A 160 -5.58 21.40 23.77
C PRO A 160 -6.28 20.05 23.89
N ASP A 161 -7.47 19.92 23.30
CA ASP A 161 -8.32 18.73 23.39
C ASP A 161 -8.09 17.75 22.23
N ALA A 162 -7.19 18.06 21.30
CA ALA A 162 -6.92 17.17 20.18
C ALA A 162 -5.96 16.06 20.61
N ARG A 163 -6.32 14.82 20.27
CA ARG A 163 -5.36 13.71 20.27
C ARG A 163 -4.17 14.11 19.39
N LYS A 164 -3.00 14.27 20.00
CA LYS A 164 -1.78 14.62 19.28
C LYS A 164 -1.43 13.48 18.30
N PRO A 165 -1.25 13.77 17.00
CA PRO A 165 -0.84 12.75 16.05
C PRO A 165 0.58 12.29 16.38
N ARG A 166 0.82 10.98 16.27
CA ARG A 166 2.16 10.38 16.47
C ARG A 166 3.13 10.78 15.36
N ALA A 167 2.59 10.91 14.16
CA ALA A 167 3.23 11.51 13.01
C ALA A 167 2.14 12.16 12.15
N PHE A 168 2.51 13.18 11.41
CA PHE A 168 1.65 13.85 10.44
C PHE A 168 2.29 13.73 9.07
N LEU A 169 1.73 12.87 8.23
CA LEU A 169 2.16 12.67 6.86
C LEU A 169 1.33 13.53 5.93
N CYS A 170 1.99 14.13 4.96
CA CYS A 170 1.34 14.84 3.87
C CYS A 170 2.06 14.56 2.54
N ASP A 171 1.29 14.60 1.45
CA ASP A 171 1.85 14.70 0.11
C ASP A 171 1.97 16.18 -0.27
N VAL A 172 3.20 16.63 -0.44
CA VAL A 172 3.50 18.03 -0.77
C VAL A 172 3.11 18.38 -2.20
N ASP A 173 2.73 17.41 -3.03
CA ASP A 173 2.16 17.66 -4.35
C ASP A 173 0.66 18.03 -4.28
N HIS A 174 0.01 17.79 -3.15
CA HIS A 174 -1.40 18.16 -2.90
C HIS A 174 -1.55 19.45 -2.10
N ASN A 175 -2.58 20.24 -2.44
CA ASN A 175 -2.95 21.43 -1.68
C ASN A 175 -3.69 21.03 -0.39
N PRO A 176 -3.33 21.61 0.77
CA PRO A 176 -4.02 21.31 2.03
C PRO A 176 -5.52 21.64 2.04
N SER A 177 -5.95 22.57 1.19
CA SER A 177 -7.34 23.03 1.10
C SER A 177 -8.23 22.22 0.16
N THR A 178 -7.67 21.26 -0.59
CA THR A 178 -8.43 20.51 -1.59
C THR A 178 -9.07 19.25 -1.00
N LYS A 179 -10.25 18.89 -1.50
CA LYS A 179 -10.87 17.57 -1.25
C LYS A 179 -10.02 16.51 -1.97
N GLY A 180 -9.02 15.97 -1.28
CA GLY A 180 -8.01 15.07 -1.81
C GLY A 180 -7.30 14.30 -0.69
N PRO A 181 -6.26 13.49 -0.97
CA PRO A 181 -5.69 12.54 -0.03
C PRO A 181 -5.10 13.25 1.20
N ALA A 182 -5.97 13.37 2.19
CA ALA A 182 -5.81 12.98 3.57
C ALA A 182 -4.40 13.11 4.14
N GLU A 183 -4.12 14.27 4.70
CA GLU A 183 -3.15 14.34 5.76
C GLU A 183 -3.55 13.47 6.95
N GLY A 184 -2.57 13.04 7.74
CA GLY A 184 -2.83 12.34 9.00
C GLY A 184 -1.72 11.38 9.40
N GLU A 185 -2.05 10.39 10.22
CA GLU A 185 -1.06 9.43 10.71
C GLU A 185 -0.71 8.32 9.71
N VAL A 186 -1.47 8.18 8.62
CA VAL A 186 -1.27 7.10 7.63
C VAL A 186 -0.63 7.67 6.37
N TRP A 187 0.12 6.83 5.66
CA TRP A 187 0.67 7.16 4.35
C TRP A 187 -0.48 7.60 3.42
N PRO A 188 -0.39 8.76 2.76
CA PRO A 188 -1.46 9.25 1.89
C PRO A 188 -1.53 8.41 0.61
N THR A 189 -2.70 8.39 -0.04
CA THR A 189 -2.88 7.64 -1.29
C THR A 189 -1.84 8.05 -2.33
N GLN A 190 -0.95 7.12 -2.68
CA GLN A 190 0.04 7.33 -3.73
C GLN A 190 -0.64 7.31 -5.11
N LEU A 191 -0.53 8.41 -5.86
CA LEU A 191 -0.84 8.42 -7.29
C LEU A 191 0.48 8.43 -8.06
N THR A 192 0.50 8.98 -9.27
CA THR A 192 1.70 9.06 -10.12
C THR A 192 2.73 10.08 -9.62
N HIS A 193 2.42 10.82 -8.56
CA HIS A 193 3.28 11.76 -7.84
C HIS A 193 3.29 11.42 -6.35
N GLY A 194 4.16 12.06 -5.59
CA GLY A 194 4.28 11.78 -4.17
C GLY A 194 5.58 12.29 -3.59
N SER A 195 5.54 13.54 -3.14
CA SER A 195 6.60 14.12 -2.32
C SER A 195 6.14 14.03 -0.86
N ILE A 196 6.25 12.81 -0.29
CA ILE A 196 5.71 12.54 1.04
C ILE A 196 6.67 13.05 2.11
N ILE A 197 6.15 13.84 3.03
CA ILE A 197 6.88 14.33 4.20
C ILE A 197 6.10 13.94 5.45
N ALA A 198 6.80 13.39 6.43
CA ALA A 198 6.31 13.17 7.78
C ALA A 198 6.83 14.27 8.70
N PHE A 199 5.96 14.83 9.52
CA PHE A 199 6.27 15.71 10.65
C PHE A 199 5.98 14.99 11.97
N LYS A 200 6.83 15.21 12.96
CA LYS A 200 6.68 14.63 14.31
C LYS A 200 7.18 15.62 15.36
N ARG A 201 6.68 15.52 16.59
CA ARG A 201 7.29 16.17 17.76
C ARG A 201 8.22 15.16 18.45
N ASP A 202 9.46 15.54 18.69
CA ASP A 202 10.37 14.76 19.53
C ASP A 202 10.06 14.93 21.02
N GLU A 203 10.89 14.33 21.87
CA GLU A 203 10.73 14.35 23.33
C GLU A 203 10.85 15.76 23.92
N ASP A 204 11.67 16.62 23.31
CA ASP A 204 11.84 18.03 23.66
C ASP A 204 10.73 18.91 23.08
N GLY A 205 9.78 18.31 22.37
CA GLY A 205 8.68 19.00 21.72
C GLY A 205 9.12 19.84 20.52
N GLN A 206 10.28 19.58 19.90
CA GLN A 206 10.68 20.19 18.63
C GLN A 206 10.05 19.47 17.45
N THR A 207 9.73 20.21 16.38
CA THR A 207 9.22 19.61 15.15
C THR A 207 10.36 19.01 14.36
N THR A 208 10.39 17.68 14.27
CA THR A 208 11.26 16.92 13.36
C THR A 208 10.50 16.57 12.09
N TRP A 209 11.25 16.24 11.03
CA TRP A 209 10.68 15.89 9.75
C TRP A 209 11.49 14.79 9.06
N LYS A 210 10.83 14.08 8.15
CA LYS A 210 11.46 13.09 7.28
C LYS A 210 10.79 13.09 5.91
N MET A 211 11.59 13.10 4.84
CA MET A 211 11.09 13.00 3.47
C MET A 211 11.26 11.57 2.97
N ALA A 212 10.21 11.04 2.35
CA ALA A 212 10.22 9.70 1.79
C ALA A 212 11.11 9.61 0.55
N THR A 213 11.94 8.57 0.52
CA THR A 213 12.67 8.05 -0.63
C THR A 213 11.74 7.23 -1.54
N SER A 214 12.11 7.07 -2.79
CA SER A 214 11.34 6.37 -3.82
C SER A 214 11.07 4.90 -3.47
N LEU A 215 12.02 4.19 -2.84
CA LEU A 215 11.82 2.80 -2.41
C LEU A 215 10.92 2.68 -1.17
N GLU A 216 10.87 3.67 -0.29
CA GLU A 216 9.89 3.71 0.82
C GLU A 216 8.45 3.83 0.28
N HIS A 217 8.24 4.39 -0.93
CA HIS A 217 6.93 4.34 -1.58
C HIS A 217 6.52 2.90 -1.92
N MET A 218 7.45 2.08 -2.40
CA MET A 218 7.20 0.65 -2.59
C MET A 218 6.98 -0.05 -1.24
N GLY A 219 7.72 0.36 -0.21
CA GLY A 219 7.48 0.07 1.20
C GLY A 219 6.01 0.19 1.57
N ALA A 220 5.42 1.36 1.33
CA ALA A 220 4.02 1.62 1.63
C ALA A 220 3.02 0.71 0.89
N LEU A 221 3.41 0.08 -0.22
CA LEU A 221 2.58 -0.86 -0.97
C LEU A 221 2.67 -2.32 -0.49
N GLY A 222 3.38 -2.54 0.61
CA GLY A 222 3.57 -3.86 1.20
C GLY A 222 4.85 -4.57 0.75
N TRP A 223 5.71 -3.93 -0.03
CA TRP A 223 7.02 -4.47 -0.39
C TRP A 223 8.01 -4.21 0.73
N ARG A 224 8.61 -5.25 1.32
CA ARG A 224 9.64 -5.07 2.36
C ARG A 224 10.96 -4.60 1.75
N MET A 225 11.16 -3.29 1.60
CA MET A 225 12.37 -2.72 0.96
C MET A 225 13.56 -2.55 1.90
N TYR A 226 13.31 -2.44 3.20
CA TYR A 226 14.34 -2.17 4.21
C TYR A 226 14.16 -3.06 5.45
N GLY A 227 15.19 -3.03 6.29
CA GLY A 227 15.24 -3.66 7.60
C GLY A 227 15.83 -5.07 7.57
N GLU A 228 16.55 -5.38 8.64
CA GLU A 228 16.99 -6.75 8.93
C GLU A 228 15.82 -7.53 9.55
N SER A 229 15.68 -8.79 9.17
CA SER A 229 14.76 -9.72 9.84
C SER A 229 15.17 -11.13 9.50
N ASP A 230 15.29 -11.95 10.55
CA ASP A 230 15.60 -13.37 10.43
C ASP A 230 14.41 -14.18 9.89
N VAL A 231 13.19 -13.61 10.00
CA VAL A 231 11.94 -14.29 9.65
C VAL A 231 11.47 -13.89 8.25
N PHE A 232 11.56 -12.60 7.90
CA PHE A 232 11.06 -12.09 6.64
C PHE A 232 12.17 -11.39 5.88
N PRO A 233 12.73 -11.95 4.80
CA PRO A 233 13.83 -11.30 4.08
C PRO A 233 13.39 -10.00 3.39
N VAL A 234 14.34 -9.14 3.04
CA VAL A 234 14.07 -7.98 2.16
C VAL A 234 13.56 -8.52 0.82
N CYS A 235 12.60 -7.82 0.23
CA CYS A 235 12.00 -8.25 -1.01
C CYS A 235 13.03 -8.26 -2.15
N LYS A 236 13.07 -9.38 -2.90
CA LYS A 236 13.91 -9.53 -4.11
C LYS A 236 13.67 -8.45 -5.17
N MET A 237 12.50 -7.78 -5.15
CA MET A 237 12.23 -6.66 -6.05
C MET A 237 13.15 -5.46 -5.80
N ARG A 238 13.75 -5.31 -4.61
CA ARG A 238 14.74 -4.26 -4.37
C ARG A 238 15.92 -4.38 -5.34
N ASP A 239 16.46 -5.57 -5.49
CA ASP A 239 17.58 -5.84 -6.40
C ASP A 239 17.18 -5.64 -7.86
N VAL A 240 15.95 -6.01 -8.23
CA VAL A 240 15.41 -5.79 -9.58
C VAL A 240 15.31 -4.30 -9.87
N ILE A 241 14.74 -3.51 -8.95
CA ILE A 241 14.59 -2.06 -9.12
C ILE A 241 15.97 -1.39 -9.23
N SER A 242 16.94 -1.80 -8.41
CA SER A 242 18.31 -1.30 -8.46
C SER A 242 18.97 -1.60 -9.82
N LYS A 243 18.83 -2.81 -10.35
CA LYS A 243 19.38 -3.23 -11.65
C LYS A 243 18.74 -2.54 -12.85
N LEU A 244 17.50 -2.08 -12.72
CA LEU A 244 16.80 -1.36 -13.78
C LEU A 244 17.25 0.11 -13.89
N GLU A 245 18.09 0.59 -12.97
CA GLU A 245 18.63 1.96 -12.95
C GLU A 245 17.54 3.04 -13.09
N LEU A 246 16.38 2.77 -12.48
CA LEU A 246 15.24 3.67 -12.56
C LEU A 246 15.52 4.95 -11.76
N THR A 247 15.12 6.08 -12.33
CA THR A 247 15.11 7.34 -11.60
C THR A 247 14.12 7.27 -10.42
N PRO A 248 14.33 8.05 -9.34
CA PRO A 248 13.40 8.11 -8.22
C PRO A 248 11.95 8.38 -8.64
N GLN A 249 11.75 9.22 -9.67
CA GLN A 249 10.43 9.52 -10.22
C GLN A 249 9.78 8.31 -10.90
N GLN A 250 10.54 7.50 -11.63
CA GLN A 250 10.03 6.28 -12.27
C GLN A 250 9.62 5.24 -11.22
N VAL A 251 10.40 5.07 -10.16
CA VAL A 251 10.05 4.17 -9.05
C VAL A 251 8.76 4.64 -8.37
N LYS A 252 8.60 5.94 -8.11
CA LYS A 252 7.36 6.50 -7.55
C LYS A 252 6.15 6.29 -8.48
N MET A 253 6.34 6.43 -9.79
CA MET A 253 5.29 6.15 -10.77
C MET A 253 4.89 4.67 -10.78
N LEU A 254 5.86 3.75 -10.68
CA LEU A 254 5.59 2.31 -10.54
C LEU A 254 4.80 2.02 -9.27
N ALA A 255 5.21 2.62 -8.14
CA ALA A 255 4.49 2.52 -6.87
C ALA A 255 3.03 3.01 -7.03
N GLY A 256 2.84 4.21 -7.58
CA GLY A 256 1.52 4.80 -7.82
C GLY A 256 0.55 3.91 -8.59
N ASN A 257 1.07 3.17 -9.57
CA ASN A 257 0.31 2.26 -10.43
C ASN A 257 0.22 0.81 -9.93
N SER A 258 0.93 0.48 -8.84
CA SER A 258 0.91 -0.87 -8.28
C SER A 258 -0.32 -1.13 -7.42
N MET A 259 -0.65 -2.41 -7.26
CA MET A 259 -1.59 -2.88 -6.24
C MET A 259 -0.91 -2.87 -4.87
N HIS A 260 -1.71 -2.73 -3.81
CA HIS A 260 -1.23 -2.94 -2.45
C HIS A 260 -1.17 -4.44 -2.17
N LEU A 261 0.04 -4.99 -2.00
CA LEU A 261 0.26 -6.43 -1.95
C LEU A 261 -0.54 -7.10 -0.83
N ARG A 262 -0.47 -6.55 0.40
CA ARG A 262 -1.12 -7.17 1.56
C ARG A 262 -2.63 -7.28 1.39
N THR A 263 -3.24 -6.24 0.83
CA THR A 263 -4.69 -6.14 0.61
C THR A 263 -5.11 -7.09 -0.50
N GLN A 264 -4.39 -7.07 -1.63
CA GLN A 264 -4.66 -7.95 -2.76
C GLN A 264 -4.50 -9.42 -2.39
N MET A 265 -3.44 -9.76 -1.64
CA MET A 265 -3.18 -11.13 -1.20
C MET A 265 -4.23 -11.62 -0.19
N ALA A 266 -4.64 -10.78 0.78
CA ALA A 266 -5.72 -11.13 1.71
C ALA A 266 -7.02 -11.46 0.96
N PHE A 267 -7.40 -10.61 0.01
CA PHE A 267 -8.57 -10.83 -0.84
C PHE A 267 -8.47 -12.10 -1.70
N MET A 268 -7.31 -12.31 -2.34
CA MET A 268 -7.05 -13.53 -3.13
C MET A 268 -7.11 -14.79 -2.28
N TRP A 269 -6.45 -14.80 -1.11
CA TRP A 269 -6.48 -15.94 -0.20
C TRP A 269 -7.89 -16.23 0.32
N TYR A 270 -8.67 -15.20 0.62
CA TYR A 270 -10.06 -15.37 1.01
C TYR A 270 -10.88 -16.07 -0.08
N ALA A 271 -10.78 -15.61 -1.33
CA ALA A 271 -11.50 -16.21 -2.43
C ALA A 271 -11.03 -17.65 -2.69
N LEU A 272 -9.71 -17.86 -2.78
CA LEU A 272 -9.12 -19.18 -3.03
C LEU A 272 -9.45 -20.18 -1.92
N GLY A 273 -9.47 -19.75 -0.66
CA GLY A 273 -9.85 -20.58 0.49
C GLY A 273 -11.30 -21.05 0.47
N HIS A 274 -12.17 -20.38 -0.29
CA HIS A 274 -13.57 -20.73 -0.47
C HIS A 274 -13.87 -21.39 -1.83
N CYS A 275 -12.84 -21.69 -2.62
CA CYS A 275 -13.02 -22.33 -3.93
C CYS A 275 -12.61 -23.80 -3.86
N ALA A 276 -13.37 -24.66 -4.54
CA ALA A 276 -12.98 -26.04 -4.82
C ALA A 276 -13.09 -26.30 -6.32
N LEU A 277 -12.04 -26.87 -6.93
CA LEU A 277 -12.12 -27.30 -8.32
C LEU A 277 -13.15 -28.44 -8.43
N LYS A 278 -14.07 -28.30 -9.38
CA LYS A 278 -14.93 -29.40 -9.79
C LYS A 278 -14.03 -30.48 -10.33
N GLN A 279 -14.17 -31.70 -9.81
CA GLN A 279 -13.58 -32.84 -10.48
C GLN A 279 -14.11 -32.83 -11.92
N LYS A 280 -13.23 -32.58 -12.90
CA LYS A 280 -13.54 -32.95 -14.26
C LYS A 280 -13.95 -34.41 -14.15
N LYS A 281 -15.10 -34.77 -14.73
CA LYS A 281 -15.44 -36.16 -15.00
C LYS A 281 -14.39 -36.68 -15.99
N PHE A 282 -13.18 -36.90 -15.52
CA PHE A 282 -12.25 -37.78 -16.18
C PHE A 282 -12.99 -39.11 -16.25
N GLY A 283 -12.90 -39.78 -17.41
CA GLY A 283 -13.45 -41.12 -17.55
C GLY A 283 -12.98 -42.04 -16.42
N PRO A 284 -13.56 -43.24 -16.28
CA PRO A 284 -13.43 -44.14 -15.12
C PRO A 284 -11.99 -44.56 -14.71
N GLU A 285 -10.93 -44.00 -15.29
CA GLU A 285 -9.55 -44.39 -15.10
C GLU A 285 -8.70 -43.42 -14.24
N HIS A 286 -9.24 -42.29 -13.75
CA HIS A 286 -8.44 -41.36 -12.93
C HIS A 286 -8.71 -41.48 -11.42
N VAL A 287 -7.66 -41.96 -10.75
CA VAL A 287 -7.46 -42.14 -9.30
C VAL A 287 -8.04 -40.98 -8.49
N SER A 288 -8.89 -41.32 -7.52
CA SER A 288 -9.43 -40.40 -6.53
C SER A 288 -8.32 -39.74 -5.72
N PHE A 289 -8.17 -38.42 -5.83
CA PHE A 289 -7.46 -37.67 -4.80
C PHE A 289 -8.33 -37.65 -3.54
N GLN A 290 -7.92 -38.41 -2.53
CA GLN A 290 -8.45 -38.25 -1.18
C GLN A 290 -8.09 -36.85 -0.71
N ARG A 291 -9.12 -36.10 -0.29
CA ARG A 291 -8.96 -34.83 0.40
C ARG A 291 -8.15 -35.11 1.67
N VAL A 292 -6.89 -34.69 1.71
CA VAL A 292 -6.09 -34.76 2.93
C VAL A 292 -6.67 -33.73 3.89
N SER A 293 -7.62 -34.16 4.71
CA SER A 293 -8.10 -33.41 5.86
C SER A 293 -7.15 -33.65 7.02
N THR A 294 -5.96 -33.04 7.00
CA THR A 294 -5.10 -32.95 8.18
C THR A 294 -4.95 -31.50 8.59
N PHE A 295 -5.87 -31.06 9.44
CA PHE A 295 -5.48 -30.31 10.63
C PHE A 295 -5.74 -31.25 11.80
N GLU A 296 -4.87 -32.25 11.96
CA GLU A 296 -4.77 -32.92 13.25
C GLU A 296 -4.32 -31.85 14.25
N LYS A 297 -5.09 -31.73 15.32
CA LYS A 297 -4.76 -30.90 16.46
C LYS A 297 -3.35 -31.29 16.91
N PHE A 298 -2.42 -30.35 16.89
CA PHE A 298 -1.27 -30.42 17.78
C PHE A 298 -1.85 -30.34 19.20
N GLU A 299 -2.14 -31.50 19.78
CA GLU A 299 -2.34 -31.61 21.22
C GLU A 299 -0.97 -31.43 21.88
N ASP A 300 -0.94 -30.48 22.81
CA ASP A 300 0.21 -30.13 23.61
C ASP A 300 0.79 -31.36 24.31
N SER A 301 2.01 -31.76 23.93
CA SER A 301 2.86 -32.58 24.79
C SER A 301 3.68 -31.66 25.69
N GLN A 302 3.37 -31.75 26.99
CA GLN A 302 4.15 -31.20 28.12
C GLN A 302 5.61 -31.63 28.10
#